data_AF-A0A7W0LPY7-F1
#
_entry.id   AF-A0A7W0LPY7-F1
#
_cell.length_a   1.000
_cell.length_b   1.000
_cell.length_c   1.000
_cell.angle_alpha   90.00
_cell.angle_beta   90.00
_cell.angle_gamma   90.00
#
_symmetry.space_group_name_H-M   'P 1'
#
loop_
_entity.id
_entity.type
_entity.pdbx_description
1 polymer ?
#
loop_
_entity_poly.entity_id
_entity_poly.type
_entity_poly.pdbx_seq_one_letter_code
_entity_poly.pdbx_strand_id
1 'polypeptide(L)'
;MRRIGCSPRSRRSPPPAPHHCSREPAKLGEVDRGATGAGARALVLESPRRLVPRRFDVPATGEDDGLLRVEACGLCGTDHEQYSGALPAGFAFVPGHEVVG
;
A
#
# COMPACT_ATOMS: atom_id res chain seq x y z
N MET A 1 0.71 20.97 48.93
CA MET A 1 0.60 19.66 48.25
C MET A 1 -0.88 19.34 47.96
N ARG A 2 -1.33 19.43 46.69
CA ARG A 2 -2.69 18.99 46.28
C ARG A 2 -2.53 17.74 45.41
N ARG A 3 -3.12 16.60 45.83
CA ARG A 3 -3.18 15.38 45.02
C ARG A 3 -4.20 15.59 43.90
N ILE A 4 -3.76 15.58 42.65
CA ILE A 4 -4.62 15.55 41.47
C ILE A 4 -5.19 14.14 41.37
N GLY A 5 -6.50 13.99 41.58
CA GLY A 5 -7.21 12.72 41.47
C GLY A 5 -7.28 12.24 40.02
N CYS A 6 -6.93 10.98 39.80
CA CYS A 6 -7.12 10.28 38.54
C CYS A 6 -8.61 9.97 38.37
N SER A 7 -9.24 10.41 37.26
CA SER A 7 -10.63 10.05 36.98
C SER A 7 -10.74 8.56 36.63
N PRO A 8 -11.87 7.91 36.95
CA PRO A 8 -12.05 6.50 36.60
C PRO A 8 -12.19 6.39 35.08
N ARG A 9 -11.23 5.71 34.44
CA ARG A 9 -11.27 5.38 33.01
C ARG A 9 -12.58 4.65 32.71
N SER A 10 -13.38 5.20 31.81
CA SER A 10 -14.52 4.49 31.23
C SER A 10 -14.00 3.18 30.61
N ARG A 11 -14.71 2.08 30.87
CA ARG A 11 -14.39 0.78 30.28
C ARG A 11 -14.50 0.94 28.76
N ARG A 12 -13.37 0.89 28.06
CA ARG A 12 -13.37 0.84 26.59
C ARG A 12 -13.94 -0.51 26.17
N SER A 13 -14.86 -0.50 25.21
CA SER A 13 -15.32 -1.72 24.55
C SER A 13 -14.12 -2.46 23.95
N PRO A 14 -14.13 -3.81 23.93
CA PRO A 14 -13.06 -4.57 23.29
C PRO A 14 -12.95 -4.19 21.81
N PRO A 15 -11.74 -4.25 21.22
CA PRO A 15 -11.57 -4.03 19.79
C PRO A 15 -12.40 -5.06 19.00
N PRO A 16 -12.92 -4.70 17.81
CA PRO A 16 -13.56 -5.69 16.95
C PRO A 16 -12.59 -6.83 16.65
N ALA A 17 -13.13 -8.05 16.52
CA ALA A 17 -12.35 -9.20 16.09
C ALA A 17 -11.60 -8.88 14.78
N PRO A 18 -10.36 -9.37 14.59
CA PRO A 18 -9.64 -9.12 13.35
C PRO A 18 -10.48 -9.60 12.18
N HIS A 19 -10.71 -8.72 11.19
CA HIS A 19 -11.33 -9.12 9.94
C HIS A 19 -10.39 -10.10 9.23
N HIS A 20 -10.69 -11.39 9.37
CA HIS A 20 -10.09 -12.43 8.56
C HIS A 20 -10.56 -12.17 7.13
N CYS A 21 -9.67 -11.60 6.32
CA CYS A 21 -9.88 -11.48 4.89
C CYS A 21 -9.90 -12.90 4.32
N SER A 22 -11.08 -13.49 4.18
CA SER A 22 -11.34 -14.82 3.62
C SER A 22 -11.11 -14.87 2.10
N ARG A 23 -10.10 -14.12 1.61
CA ARG A 23 -9.63 -14.31 0.24
C ARG A 23 -8.91 -15.64 0.19
N GLU A 24 -9.55 -16.60 -0.48
CA GLU A 24 -8.89 -17.78 -1.02
C GLU A 24 -7.55 -17.34 -1.64
N PRO A 25 -6.43 -18.01 -1.33
CA PRO A 25 -5.17 -17.68 -1.98
C PRO A 25 -5.39 -17.87 -3.48
N ALA A 26 -5.33 -16.77 -4.23
CA ALA A 26 -5.28 -16.85 -5.67
C ALA A 26 -4.11 -17.80 -5.99
N LYS A 27 -4.41 -18.94 -6.63
CA LYS A 27 -3.41 -19.95 -7.00
C LYS A 27 -2.23 -19.20 -7.62
N LEU A 28 -1.11 -19.15 -6.89
CA LEU A 28 0.11 -18.56 -7.38
C LEU A 28 0.61 -19.54 -8.44
N GLY A 29 0.26 -19.26 -9.70
CA GLY A 29 0.90 -19.93 -10.82
C GLY A 29 2.40 -19.71 -10.74
N GLU A 30 3.16 -20.75 -11.06
CA GLU A 30 4.60 -20.72 -11.26
C GLU A 30 4.98 -19.48 -12.08
N VAL A 31 5.79 -18.58 -11.51
CA VAL A 31 6.24 -17.38 -12.22
C VAL A 31 7.45 -17.80 -13.05
N ASP A 32 7.24 -18.00 -14.35
CA ASP A 32 8.28 -18.26 -15.32
C ASP A 32 9.35 -17.16 -15.26
N ARG A 33 10.59 -17.53 -14.92
CA ARG A 33 11.69 -16.60 -14.61
C ARG A 33 12.34 -15.98 -15.87
N GLY A 34 11.64 -15.99 -16.99
CA GLY A 34 12.19 -15.56 -18.28
C GLY A 34 11.14 -15.20 -19.31
N ALA A 35 10.30 -14.19 -19.07
CA ALA A 35 9.50 -13.61 -20.16
C ALA A 35 9.07 -12.15 -19.89
N THR A 36 9.48 -11.27 -20.81
CA THR A 36 8.86 -9.98 -21.10
C THR A 36 7.39 -10.22 -21.48
N GLY A 37 6.46 -10.15 -20.51
CA GLY A 37 5.04 -10.42 -20.80
C GLY A 37 4.09 -10.61 -19.61
N ALA A 38 4.55 -10.55 -18.36
CA ALA A 38 3.64 -10.46 -17.21
C ALA A 38 3.24 -8.99 -16.99
N GLY A 39 1.94 -8.69 -16.93
CA GLY A 39 1.47 -7.34 -16.64
C GLY A 39 1.28 -7.11 -15.14
N ALA A 40 1.78 -5.98 -14.63
CA ALA A 40 1.61 -5.54 -13.25
C ALA A 40 0.31 -4.76 -13.07
N ARG A 41 -0.32 -4.88 -11.90
CA ARG A 41 -1.49 -4.07 -11.50
C ARG A 41 -1.02 -3.03 -10.49
N ALA A 42 -1.48 -1.79 -10.65
CA ALA A 42 -1.20 -0.72 -9.71
C ALA A 42 -2.39 0.24 -9.59
N LEU A 43 -2.41 1.02 -8.51
CA LEU A 43 -3.31 2.15 -8.36
C LEU A 43 -2.54 3.43 -8.73
N VAL A 44 -3.07 4.20 -9.67
CA VAL A 44 -2.50 5.50 -10.06
C VAL A 44 -3.27 6.59 -9.36
N LEU A 45 -2.56 7.46 -8.64
CA LEU A 45 -3.10 8.69 -8.09
C LEU A 45 -3.12 9.74 -9.21
N GLU A 46 -4.28 9.89 -9.86
CA GLU A 46 -4.44 10.81 -11.01
C GLU A 46 -4.71 12.25 -10.56
N SER A 47 -5.28 12.42 -9.36
CA SER A 47 -5.51 13.70 -8.70
C SER A 47 -5.80 13.46 -7.21
N PRO A 48 -5.83 14.51 -6.36
CA PRO A 48 -6.23 14.36 -4.96
C PRO A 48 -7.54 13.58 -4.83
N ARG A 49 -7.50 12.57 -3.97
CA ARG A 49 -8.58 11.64 -3.63
C ARG A 49 -9.01 10.69 -4.74
N ARG A 50 -8.27 10.61 -5.86
CA ARG A 50 -8.64 9.80 -7.03
C ARG A 50 -7.56 8.78 -7.41
N LEU A 51 -7.71 7.57 -6.85
CA LEU A 51 -6.92 6.40 -7.21
C LEU A 51 -7.66 5.58 -8.29
N VAL A 52 -6.98 5.28 -9.40
CA VAL A 52 -7.53 4.53 -10.53
C VAL A 52 -6.72 3.26 -10.75
N PRO A 53 -7.33 2.06 -10.74
CA PRO A 53 -6.65 0.83 -11.12
C PRO A 53 -6.18 0.87 -12.58
N ARG A 54 -4.93 0.51 -12.80
CA ARG A 54 -4.31 0.39 -14.13
C ARG A 54 -3.52 -0.91 -14.22
N ARG A 55 -3.32 -1.37 -15.46
CA ARG A 55 -2.41 -2.47 -15.79
C ARG A 55 -1.24 -1.90 -16.60
N PHE A 56 -0.05 -2.32 -16.24
CA PHE A 56 1.20 -1.92 -16.87
C PHE A 56 1.93 -3.16 -17.36
N ASP A 57 2.75 -3.02 -18.39
CA ASP A 57 3.73 -4.04 -18.72
C ASP A 57 4.86 -3.99 -17.68
N VAL A 58 5.44 -5.15 -17.37
CA VAL A 58 6.64 -5.20 -16.53
C VAL A 58 7.79 -4.52 -17.29
N PRO A 59 8.50 -3.55 -16.68
CA PRO A 59 9.55 -2.81 -17.35
C PRO A 59 10.77 -3.70 -17.62
N ALA A 60 11.52 -3.37 -18.68
CA ALA A 60 12.87 -3.87 -18.86
C ALA A 60 13.81 -3.24 -17.81
N THR A 61 14.84 -3.97 -17.40
CA THR A 61 15.84 -3.53 -16.42
C THR A 61 17.20 -3.37 -17.08
N GLY A 62 17.94 -2.32 -16.73
CA GLY A 62 19.36 -2.16 -17.05
C GLY A 62 20.29 -2.91 -16.10
N GLU A 63 21.59 -2.67 -16.21
CA GLU A 63 22.63 -3.36 -15.43
C GLU A 63 22.55 -3.08 -13.92
N ASP A 64 22.12 -1.87 -13.54
CA ASP A 64 22.02 -1.41 -12.15
C ASP A 64 20.58 -1.41 -11.59
N ASP A 65 19.63 -1.94 -12.35
CA ASP A 65 18.22 -1.97 -11.95
C ASP A 65 17.84 -3.30 -11.29
N GLY A 66 16.87 -3.24 -10.38
CA GLY A 66 16.24 -4.41 -9.78
C GLY A 66 14.77 -4.53 -10.18
N LEU A 67 14.33 -5.73 -10.55
CA LEU A 67 12.91 -6.05 -10.70
C LEU A 67 12.43 -6.85 -9.49
N LEU A 68 11.50 -6.29 -8.74
CA LEU A 68 10.93 -6.90 -7.54
C LEU A 68 9.46 -7.29 -7.74
N ARG A 69 9.12 -8.54 -7.45
CA ARG A 69 7.72 -8.96 -7.35
C ARG A 69 7.18 -8.55 -5.99
N VAL A 70 6.40 -7.47 -5.94
CA VAL A 70 5.80 -6.97 -4.70
C VAL A 70 4.92 -8.03 -4.03
N GLU A 71 5.25 -8.40 -2.80
CA GLU A 71 4.45 -9.27 -1.93
C GLU A 71 3.56 -8.48 -0.98
N ALA A 72 4.05 -7.35 -0.48
CA ALA A 72 3.30 -6.39 0.32
C ALA A 72 3.87 -4.96 0.20
N CYS A 73 3.04 -3.96 0.45
CA CYS A 73 3.45 -2.57 0.63
C CYS A 73 2.70 -1.98 1.82
N GLY A 74 3.43 -1.34 2.74
CA GLY A 74 2.87 -0.55 3.83
C GLY A 74 2.14 0.70 3.33
N LEU A 75 1.26 1.23 4.18
CA LEU A 75 0.61 2.52 3.99
C LEU A 75 1.13 3.48 5.08
N CYS A 76 1.81 4.53 4.65
CA CYS A 76 2.41 5.53 5.52
C CYS A 76 1.54 6.80 5.62
N GLY A 77 1.79 7.64 6.62
CA GLY A 77 1.19 8.97 6.72
C GLY A 77 1.43 9.83 5.47
N THR A 78 2.61 9.70 4.86
CA THR A 78 2.95 10.40 3.61
C THR A 78 2.03 10.00 2.46
N ASP A 79 1.65 8.71 2.36
CA ASP A 79 0.72 8.26 1.31
C ASP A 79 -0.65 8.94 1.49
N HIS A 80 -1.09 9.14 2.73
CA HIS A 80 -2.33 9.87 3.03
C HIS A 80 -2.22 11.36 2.70
N GLU A 81 -1.09 12.01 3.02
CA GLU A 81 -0.87 13.42 2.68
C GLU A 81 -0.85 13.64 1.15
N GLN A 82 -0.25 12.74 0.39
CA GLN A 82 -0.28 12.75 -1.08
C GLN A 82 -1.71 12.50 -1.60
N TYR A 83 -2.39 11.46 -1.10
CA TYR A 83 -3.77 11.14 -1.50
C TYR A 83 -4.72 12.31 -1.23
N SER A 84 -4.61 12.97 -0.08
CA SER A 84 -5.46 14.09 0.28
C SER A 84 -5.13 15.38 -0.48
N GLY A 85 -3.95 15.46 -1.09
CA GLY A 85 -3.40 16.67 -1.71
C GLY A 85 -2.79 17.65 -0.70
N ALA A 86 -2.65 17.27 0.57
CA ALA A 86 -2.00 18.07 1.59
C ALA A 86 -0.49 18.18 1.36
N LEU A 87 0.11 17.12 0.81
CA LEU A 87 1.46 17.15 0.26
C LEU A 87 1.34 17.28 -1.27
N PRO A 88 1.76 18.42 -1.86
CA PRO A 88 1.82 18.56 -3.30
C PRO A 88 2.80 17.54 -3.88
N ALA A 89 2.28 16.56 -4.61
CA ALA A 89 3.05 15.64 -5.41
C ALA A 89 2.77 15.94 -6.90
N GLY A 90 3.75 15.72 -7.76
CA GLY A 90 3.49 15.71 -9.20
C GLY A 90 2.48 14.61 -9.51
N PHE A 91 1.40 14.93 -10.23
CA PHE A 91 0.44 13.94 -10.71
C PHE A 91 0.67 13.68 -12.20
N ALA A 92 0.44 12.47 -12.72
CA ALA A 92 -0.06 11.26 -12.08
C ALA A 92 1.07 10.26 -11.76
N PHE A 93 0.95 9.49 -10.67
CA PHE A 93 1.97 8.49 -10.27
C PHE A 93 1.39 7.31 -9.47
N VAL A 94 2.19 6.26 -9.28
CA VAL A 94 1.87 5.11 -8.42
C VAL A 94 2.51 5.33 -7.04
N PRO A 95 1.74 5.52 -5.95
CA PRO A 95 2.28 5.67 -4.60
C PRO A 95 2.65 4.32 -3.96
N GLY A 96 3.30 4.37 -2.80
CA GLY A 96 3.79 3.20 -2.05
C GLY A 96 5.31 3.14 -2.01
N HIS A 97 5.88 3.34 -0.83
CA HIS A 97 7.33 3.41 -0.60
C HIS A 97 7.82 2.49 0.52
N GLU A 98 6.95 1.61 1.03
CA GLU A 98 7.22 0.66 2.11
C GLU A 98 7.06 -0.78 1.60
N VAL A 99 7.83 -1.14 0.57
CA VAL A 99 7.65 -2.35 -0.24
C VAL A 99 8.53 -3.51 0.24
N VAL A 100 8.00 -4.73 0.20
CA VAL A 100 8.74 -6.00 0.32
C VAL A 100 8.36 -6.98 -0.78
N GLY A 101 9.31 -7.83 -1.18
CA GLY A 101 9.12 -8.90 -2.17
C GLY A 101 10.39 -9.67 -2.48
#